data_AF-A0A926UIP3-F1
#
_entry.id   AF-A0A926UIP3-F1
#
_cell.length_a   1.000
_cell.length_b   1.000
_cell.length_c   1.000
_cell.angle_alpha   90.00
_cell.angle_beta   90.00
_cell.angle_gamma   90.00
#
_symmetry.space_group_name_H-M   'P 1'
#
loop_
_entity.id
_entity.type
_entity.pdbx_description
1 polymer ?
#
loop_
_entity_poly.entity_id
_entity_poly.type
_entity_poly.pdbx_seq_one_letter_code
_entity_poly.pdbx_strand_id
1 'polypeptide(L)' 'MSFSYEQECQPTVKKHDPVGVDLGVKNLTTLSTGEVFENPKNCGENLEKLKKLSRIYARKNQGSNKIISDNI' A
#
# COMPACT_ATOMS: atom_id res chain seq x y z
N MET A 1 -7.31 17.31 9.22
CA MET A 1 -8.76 17.47 9.44
C MET A 1 -9.45 16.52 8.49
N SER A 2 -10.14 15.50 8.99
CA SER A 2 -10.91 14.55 8.18
C SER A 2 -12.40 14.86 8.31
N PHE A 3 -13.17 14.63 7.25
CA PHE A 3 -14.63 14.74 7.25
C PHE A 3 -15.18 13.52 6.50
N SER A 4 -16.42 13.13 6.83
CA SER A 4 -17.13 12.06 6.13
C SER A 4 -18.19 12.69 5.24
N TYR A 5 -18.48 12.06 4.11
CA TYR A 5 -19.51 12.46 3.17
C TYR A 5 -20.15 11.22 2.56
N GLU A 6 -21.46 11.25 2.37
CA GLU A 6 -22.21 10.18 1.72
C GLU A 6 -22.28 10.45 0.22
N GLN A 7 -21.74 9.52 -0.58
CA GLN A 7 -21.79 9.61 -2.02
C GLN A 7 -22.77 8.59 -2.59
N GLU A 8 -23.78 9.08 -3.30
CA GLU A 8 -24.68 8.22 -4.08
C GLU A 8 -23.93 7.66 -5.30
N CYS A 9 -23.93 6.33 -5.43
CA CYS A 9 -23.37 5.64 -6.60
C CYS A 9 -24.33 5.74 -7.79
N GLN A 10 -24.07 6.69 -8.69
CA GLN A 10 -24.80 6.81 -9.94
C GLN A 10 -24.25 5.82 -10.98
N PRO A 11 -25.06 4.90 -11.54
CA PRO A 11 -24.59 3.96 -12.55
C PRO A 11 -24.19 4.70 -13.82
N THR A 12 -22.98 4.44 -14.31
CA THR A 12 -22.48 4.98 -15.57
C THR A 12 -22.61 3.96 -16.69
N VAL A 13 -22.87 4.43 -17.91
CA VAL A 13 -22.83 3.57 -19.10
C VAL A 13 -21.38 3.14 -19.32
N LYS A 14 -21.14 1.81 -19.33
CA LYS A 14 -19.81 1.26 -19.60
C LYS A 14 -19.43 1.52 -21.05
N LYS A 15 -18.27 2.14 -21.27
CA LYS A 15 -17.73 2.44 -22.61
C LYS A 15 -16.95 1.28 -23.23
N HIS A 16 -16.58 0.29 -22.43
CA HIS A 16 -15.70 -0.80 -22.82
C HIS A 16 -16.27 -2.12 -22.33
N ASP A 17 -15.88 -3.18 -23.03
CA ASP A 17 -16.22 -4.56 -22.67
C ASP A 17 -15.62 -4.93 -21.31
N PRO A 18 -16.25 -5.85 -20.57
CA PRO A 18 -15.71 -6.35 -19.33
C PRO A 18 -14.37 -7.06 -19.57
N VAL A 19 -13.38 -6.74 -18.74
CA VAL A 19 -12.06 -7.38 -18.75
C VAL A 19 -11.78 -8.02 -17.39
N GLY A 20 -11.10 -9.16 -17.40
CA GLY A 20 -10.56 -9.77 -16.19
C GLY A 20 -9.35 -8.98 -15.70
N VAL A 21 -9.17 -8.92 -14.38
CA VAL A 21 -8.06 -8.22 -13.72
C VAL A 21 -7.34 -9.22 -12.82
N ASP A 22 -6.05 -9.44 -13.06
CA ASP A 22 -5.17 -10.25 -12.21
C ASP A 22 -4.19 -9.34 -11.47
N LEU A 23 -4.20 -9.37 -10.13
CA LEU A 23 -3.36 -8.51 -9.28
C LEU A 23 -2.08 -9.24 -8.88
N GLY A 24 -0.93 -8.58 -9.01
CA GLY A 24 0.37 -9.20 -8.83
C GLY A 24 1.32 -8.49 -7.87
N VAL A 25 2.39 -9.19 -7.49
CA VAL A 25 3.51 -8.60 -6.70
C VAL A 25 4.57 -8.02 -7.64
N LYS A 26 4.87 -8.69 -8.74
CA LYS A 26 5.87 -8.23 -9.73
C LYS A 26 5.35 -7.01 -10.50
N ASN A 27 4.14 -7.13 -11.04
CA ASN A 27 3.40 -6.10 -11.77
C ASN A 27 2.15 -5.77 -10.95
N LEU A 28 1.66 -4.53 -10.98
CA LEU A 28 0.47 -4.12 -10.23
C LEU A 28 -0.73 -4.95 -10.66
N THR A 29 -0.99 -5.01 -11.97
CA THR A 29 -2.06 -5.83 -12.51
C THR A 29 -1.81 -6.20 -13.97
N THR A 30 -2.40 -7.30 -14.43
CA THR A 30 -2.50 -7.68 -15.85
C THR A 30 -3.96 -7.85 -16.23
N LEU A 31 -4.38 -7.25 -17.34
CA LEU A 31 -5.73 -7.39 -17.87
C LEU A 31 -5.84 -8.64 -18.75
N SER A 32 -7.05 -9.19 -18.90
CA SER A 32 -7.32 -10.27 -19.86
C SER A 32 -7.08 -9.87 -21.32
N THR A 33 -6.94 -8.56 -21.59
CA THR A 33 -6.52 -8.01 -22.88
C THR A 33 -5.02 -8.16 -23.14
N GLY A 34 -4.24 -8.52 -22.11
CA GLY A 34 -2.77 -8.61 -22.15
C GLY A 34 -2.05 -7.33 -21.71
N GLU A 35 -2.77 -6.24 -21.44
CA GLU A 35 -2.17 -5.01 -20.91
C GLU A 35 -1.62 -5.21 -19.50
N VAL A 36 -0.42 -4.71 -19.25
CA VAL A 36 0.30 -4.84 -17.98
C VAL A 36 0.50 -3.47 -17.36
N PHE A 37 0.09 -3.34 -16.10
CA PHE A 37 0.32 -2.16 -15.28
C PHE A 37 1.50 -2.42 -14.34
N GLU A 38 2.54 -1.59 -14.44
CA GLU A 38 3.75 -1.71 -13.64
C GLU A 38 3.51 -1.46 -12.16
N ASN A 39 4.23 -2.18 -11.31
CA ASN A 39 4.18 -1.95 -9.86
C ASN A 39 5.12 -0.79 -9.51
N PRO A 40 4.67 0.27 -8.80
CA PRO A 40 5.55 1.32 -8.29
C PRO A 40 6.60 0.84 -7.25
N LYS A 41 6.61 -0.44 -6.86
CA LYS A 41 7.64 -1.11 -6.04
C LYS A 41 7.92 -0.47 -4.66
N ASN A 42 6.94 0.25 -4.10
CA ASN A 42 7.04 0.86 -2.75
C ASN A 42 7.17 -0.16 -1.60
N CYS A 43 7.06 -1.46 -1.88
CA CYS A 43 7.14 -2.52 -0.88
C CYS A 43 8.52 -2.59 -0.19
N GLY A 44 9.61 -2.34 -0.93
CA GLY A 44 10.98 -2.45 -0.39
C GLY A 44 11.27 -1.46 0.74
N GLU A 45 11.02 -0.18 0.51
CA GLU A 45 11.28 0.89 1.48
C GLU A 45 10.40 0.72 2.74
N ASN A 46 9.12 0.41 2.54
CA ASN A 46 8.20 0.19 3.64
C ASN A 46 8.58 -1.05 4.46
N LEU A 47 9.06 -2.11 3.81
CA LEU A 47 9.53 -3.31 4.49
C LEU A 47 10.80 -3.04 5.32
N GLU A 48 11.76 -2.30 4.78
CA GLU A 48 12.96 -1.91 5.53
C GLU A 48 12.62 -1.01 6.72
N LYS A 49 11.69 -0.05 6.53
CA LYS A 49 11.16 0.77 7.62
C LYS A 49 10.48 -0.08 8.68
N LEU A 50 9.64 -1.05 8.27
CA LEU A 50 8.96 -1.96 9.19
C LEU A 50 9.95 -2.82 9.99
N LYS A 51 10.99 -3.38 9.35
CA LYS A 51 12.05 -4.14 10.02
C LYS A 51 12.76 -3.31 11.08
N LYS A 52 13.14 -2.06 10.73
CA LYS A 52 13.77 -1.12 11.68
C LYS A 52 12.86 -0.86 12.88
N LEU A 53 11.60 -0.50 12.64
CA LEU A 53 10.61 -0.24 13.69
C LEU A 53 10.38 -1.48 14.58
N SER A 54 10.27 -2.66 13.99
CA SER A 54 10.11 -3.92 14.74
C SER A 54 11.31 -4.20 15.65
N ARG A 55 12.53 -3.95 15.18
CA ARG A 55 13.76 -4.11 15.99
C ARG A 55 13.82 -3.11 17.14
N ILE A 56 13.44 -1.85 16.89
CA ILE A 56 13.37 -0.82 17.93
C ILE A 56 12.33 -1.21 18.98
N TYR A 57 11.15 -1.64 18.54
CA TYR A 57 10.06 -2.07 19.42
C TYR A 57 10.47 -3.25 20.32
N ALA A 58 11.10 -4.29 19.75
CA ALA A 58 11.54 -5.47 20.49
C ALA A 58 12.56 -5.17 21.61
N ARG A 59 13.34 -4.09 21.46
CA ARG A 59 14.34 -3.66 22.46
C ARG A 59 13.80 -2.66 23.48
N LYS A 60 12.56 -2.20 23.29
CA LYS A 60 11.94 -1.18 24.14
C LYS A 60 11.37 -1.84 25.40
N ASN A 61 11.96 -1.54 26.55
CA ASN A 61 11.40 -1.94 27.84
C ASN A 61 10.14 -1.11 28.15
N GLN A 62 9.08 -1.75 28.64
CA GLN A 62 7.84 -1.07 29.06
C GLN A 62 8.16 0.07 30.04
N GLY A 63 7.66 1.27 29.74
CA GLY A 63 7.87 2.47 30.55
C GLY A 63 9.13 3.29 30.24
N SER A 64 10.03 2.81 29.37
CA SER A 64 11.25 3.56 29.03
C SER A 64 11.05 4.54 27.86
N ASN A 65 11.47 5.80 28.07
CA ASN A 65 11.36 6.91 27.11
C ASN A 65 12.66 7.10 26.30
N LYS A 66 13.41 6.03 26.05
CA LYS A 66 14.68 6.10 25.31
C LYS A 66 14.38 6.02 23.80
N ILE A 67 14.30 7.18 23.15
CA ILE A 67 14.29 7.28 21.69
C ILE A 67 15.71 6.96 21.22
N ILE A 68 15.91 5.79 20.61
CA ILE A 68 17.15 5.53 19.86
C ILE A 68 17.01 6.36 18.58
N SER A 69 17.68 7.51 18.55
CA SER A 69 17.68 8.44 17.42
C SER A 69 18.47 7.83 16.26
N ASP A 70 17.80 7.00 15.46
CA ASP A 70 18.33 6.62 14.16
C ASP A 70 17.99 7.78 13.20
N ASN A 71 19.04 8.50 12.76
CA ASN A 71 18.95 9.60 11.79
C ASN A 71 18.05 9.21 10.61
N ILE A 72 17.06 10.07 10.36
CA ILE A 72 16.14 10.06 9.21
C ILE A 72 16.87 10.64 8.00
#